data_AF-A0A4Q2Z4Q7-F1
#
_entry.id   AF-A0A4Q2Z4Q7-F1
#
_cell.length_a   1.000
_cell.length_b   1.000
_cell.length_c   1.000
_cell.angle_alpha   90.00
_cell.angle_beta   90.00
_cell.angle_gamma   90.00
#
_symmetry.space_group_name_H-M   'P 1'
#
loop_
_entity.id
_entity.type
_entity.pdbx_description
1 polymer ?
#
loop_
_entity_poly.entity_id
_entity_poly.type
_entity_poly.pdbx_seq_one_letter_code
_entity_poly.pdbx_strand_id
1 'polypeptide(L)'
;MKDMALWNEGDWIAVVAVFVLAIFLAIGAKIAIQKEPEFAGHPKGLYMLFFAEMWERFSYYGMRALLIFYLTQHWLFNDSKSNLIYGAYTSLVYITPVLGGYLADRYLGQRKAVLFGGLLLAIGHSLMAVEGVGGQSDPTINVFWAALA
;
A
#
# COMPACT_ATOMS: atom_id res chain seq x y z
N MET A 1 29.30 10.09 -10.99
CA MET A 1 28.34 9.15 -11.58
C MET A 1 29.13 8.16 -12.43
N LYS A 2 28.76 6.88 -12.39
CA LYS A 2 29.38 5.84 -13.22
C LYS A 2 29.10 6.14 -14.70
N ASP A 3 30.12 6.04 -15.55
CA ASP A 3 29.97 6.22 -17.00
C ASP A 3 28.90 5.25 -17.53
N MET A 4 28.03 5.73 -18.43
CA MET A 4 26.97 4.92 -19.05
C MET A 4 27.53 3.69 -19.76
N ALA A 5 28.75 3.79 -20.29
CA ALA A 5 29.44 2.66 -20.91
C ALA A 5 29.71 1.49 -19.95
N LEU A 6 29.68 1.73 -18.63
CA LEU A 6 29.93 0.73 -17.60
C LEU A 6 28.63 0.19 -16.98
N TRP A 7 27.46 0.71 -17.38
CA TRP A 7 26.19 0.36 -16.75
C TRP A 7 25.82 -1.12 -16.94
N ASN A 8 25.32 -1.73 -15.87
CA ASN A 8 24.74 -3.07 -15.93
C ASN A 8 23.22 -3.01 -16.10
N GLU A 9 22.56 -4.17 -16.19
CA GLU A 9 21.11 -4.25 -16.33
C GLU A 9 20.35 -3.55 -15.18
N GLY A 10 20.85 -3.65 -13.94
CA GLY A 10 20.25 -2.99 -12.79
C GLY A 10 20.28 -1.46 -12.88
N ASP A 11 21.39 -0.90 -13.36
CA ASP A 11 21.54 0.54 -13.60
C ASP A 11 20.49 1.03 -14.62
N TRP A 12 20.31 0.29 -15.72
CA TRP A 12 19.30 0.58 -16.74
C TRP A 12 17.87 0.46 -16.22
N ILE A 13 17.56 -0.61 -15.48
CA ILE A 13 16.23 -0.82 -14.89
C ILE A 13 15.89 0.34 -13.95
N ALA A 14 16.82 0.74 -13.08
CA ALA A 14 16.61 1.84 -12.14
C ALA A 14 16.29 3.16 -12.87
N VAL A 15 17.05 3.48 -13.92
CA VAL A 15 16.85 4.72 -14.70
C VAL A 15 15.51 4.70 -15.43
N VAL A 16 15.17 3.60 -16.09
CA VAL A 16 13.87 3.45 -16.77
C VAL A 16 12.73 3.56 -15.75
N ALA A 17 12.83 2.88 -14.61
CA ALA A 17 11.81 2.93 -13.57
C ALA A 17 11.61 4.35 -13.02
N VAL A 18 12.70 5.07 -12.72
CA VAL A 18 12.64 6.46 -12.24
C VAL A 18 12.03 7.38 -13.29
N PHE A 19 12.42 7.23 -14.56
CA PHE A 19 11.89 8.05 -15.65
C PHE A 19 10.39 7.81 -15.88
N VAL A 20 9.96 6.54 -15.92
CA VAL A 20 8.56 6.16 -16.05
C VAL A 20 7.75 6.68 -14.87
N LEU A 21 8.25 6.52 -13.64
CA LEU A 21 7.61 7.02 -12.43
C LEU A 21 7.50 8.55 -12.45
N ALA A 22 8.55 9.26 -12.86
CA ALA A 22 8.54 10.72 -12.95
C ALA A 22 7.51 11.24 -13.95
N ILE A 23 7.43 10.64 -15.15
CA ILE A 23 6.40 10.97 -16.13
C ILE A 23 5.01 10.70 -15.57
N PHE A 24 4.81 9.53 -14.97
CA PHE A 24 3.54 9.13 -14.41
C PHE A 24 3.06 10.10 -13.32
N LEU A 25 3.93 10.48 -12.39
CA LEU A 25 3.65 11.47 -11.35
C LEU A 25 3.41 12.87 -11.93
N ALA A 26 4.17 13.29 -12.93
CA ALA A 26 3.98 14.59 -13.58
C ALA A 26 2.61 14.70 -14.27
N ILE A 27 2.17 13.62 -14.95
CA ILE A 27 0.84 13.54 -15.54
C ILE A 27 -0.24 13.61 -14.45
N GLY A 28 -0.09 12.81 -13.39
CA GLY A 28 -1.04 12.82 -12.26
C GLY A 28 -1.14 14.19 -11.59
N ALA A 29 -0.01 14.84 -11.33
CA ALA A 29 0.04 16.19 -10.77
C ALA A 29 -0.61 17.22 -11.69
N LYS A 30 -0.35 17.15 -13.00
CA LYS A 30 -0.99 18.03 -13.99
C LYS A 30 -2.51 17.89 -13.95
N ILE A 31 -3.03 16.66 -13.94
CA ILE A 31 -4.48 16.40 -13.87
C ILE A 31 -5.07 16.94 -12.56
N ALA A 32 -4.39 16.76 -11.43
CA ALA A 32 -4.87 17.21 -10.13
C ALA A 32 -4.94 18.74 -9.98
N ILE A 33 -4.02 19.47 -10.63
CA ILE A 33 -3.93 20.95 -10.54
C ILE A 33 -4.81 21.64 -11.59
N GLN A 34 -5.21 20.92 -12.65
CA GLN A 34 -5.99 21.49 -13.73
C GLN A 34 -7.37 21.98 -13.25
N LYS A 35 -7.75 23.19 -13.68
CA LYS A 35 -9.02 23.82 -13.28
C LYS A 35 -10.23 23.21 -13.98
N GLU A 36 -10.03 22.73 -15.21
CA GLU A 36 -11.08 22.15 -16.05
C GLU A 36 -11.81 21.01 -15.32
N PRO A 37 -13.14 20.90 -15.45
CA PRO A 37 -13.92 19.85 -14.80
C PRO A 37 -13.65 18.47 -15.40
N GLU A 38 -13.11 18.43 -16.63
CA GLU A 38 -12.89 17.21 -17.40
C GLU A 38 -11.46 17.12 -17.92
N PHE A 39 -10.98 15.88 -18.04
CA PHE A 39 -9.71 15.54 -18.68
C PHE A 39 -9.95 14.32 -19.58
N ALA A 40 -9.46 14.36 -20.82
CA ALA A 40 -9.60 13.28 -21.80
C ALA A 40 -11.03 12.69 -21.92
N GLY A 41 -12.06 13.54 -21.82
CA GLY A 41 -13.47 13.14 -21.98
C GLY A 41 -14.14 12.56 -20.71
N HIS A 42 -13.46 12.58 -19.56
CA HIS A 42 -14.00 12.10 -18.30
C HIS A 42 -13.92 13.16 -17.18
N PRO A 43 -14.81 13.10 -16.17
CA PRO A 43 -14.74 13.99 -15.02
C PRO A 43 -13.42 13.83 -14.27
N LYS A 44 -12.80 14.93 -13.86
CA LYS A 44 -11.51 14.92 -13.13
C LYS A 44 -11.51 14.07 -11.86
N GLY A 45 -12.67 13.95 -11.21
CA GLY A 45 -12.85 13.12 -10.02
C GLY A 45 -12.52 11.65 -10.26
N LEU A 46 -12.74 11.15 -11.48
CA LEU A 46 -12.40 9.78 -11.85
C LEU A 46 -10.90 9.54 -11.75
N TYR A 47 -10.07 10.47 -12.25
CA TYR A 47 -8.62 10.34 -12.19
C TYR A 47 -8.11 10.40 -10.75
N MET A 48 -8.68 11.28 -9.92
CA MET A 48 -8.34 11.32 -8.49
C MET A 48 -8.65 10.00 -7.79
N LEU A 49 -9.81 9.40 -8.07
CA LEU A 49 -10.18 8.09 -7.54
C LEU A 49 -9.29 6.98 -8.09
N PHE A 50 -8.94 7.03 -9.38
CA PHE A 50 -8.03 6.08 -10.02
C PHE A 50 -6.66 6.08 -9.33
N PHE A 51 -6.04 7.25 -9.13
CA PHE A 51 -4.75 7.31 -8.44
C PHE A 51 -4.87 6.85 -6.98
N ALA A 52 -5.95 7.22 -6.28
CA ALA A 52 -6.16 6.77 -4.90
C ALA A 52 -6.27 5.24 -4.81
N GLU A 53 -7.09 4.61 -5.65
CA GLU A 53 -7.21 3.14 -5.72
C GLU A 53 -5.88 2.50 -6.12
N MET A 54 -5.21 3.02 -7.15
CA MET A 54 -3.94 2.46 -7.60
C MET A 54 -2.88 2.45 -6.49
N TRP A 55 -2.74 3.52 -5.72
CA TRP A 55 -1.78 3.58 -4.61
C TRP A 55 -2.18 2.67 -3.44
N GLU A 56 -3.48 2.57 -3.14
CA GLU A 56 -3.99 1.61 -2.15
C GLU A 56 -3.63 0.17 -2.54
N ARG A 57 -3.91 -0.21 -3.80
CA ARG A 57 -3.64 -1.55 -4.32
C ARG A 57 -2.15 -1.83 -4.38
N PHE A 58 -1.34 -0.87 -4.81
CA PHE A 58 0.12 -0.99 -4.80
C PHE A 58 0.63 -1.29 -3.38
N SER A 59 0.19 -0.51 -2.39
CA SER A 59 0.57 -0.70 -0.99
C SER A 59 0.14 -2.07 -0.47
N TYR A 60 -1.13 -2.44 -0.69
CA TYR A 60 -1.70 -3.69 -0.21
C TYR A 60 -1.01 -4.93 -0.82
N TYR A 61 -0.89 -4.99 -2.15
CA TYR A 61 -0.27 -6.14 -2.81
C TYR A 61 1.23 -6.21 -2.56
N GLY A 62 1.93 -5.06 -2.47
CA GLY A 62 3.35 -5.01 -2.13
C GLY A 62 3.62 -5.57 -0.74
N MET A 63 2.87 -5.10 0.25
CA MET A 63 2.94 -5.63 1.62
C MET A 63 2.58 -7.12 1.67
N ARG A 64 1.48 -7.52 1.04
CA ARG A 64 1.01 -8.91 1.03
C ARG A 64 2.04 -9.86 0.41
N ALA A 65 2.72 -9.44 -0.66
CA ALA A 65 3.77 -10.24 -1.29
C ALA A 65 4.95 -10.52 -0.34
N LEU A 66 5.28 -9.56 0.54
CA LEU A 66 6.39 -9.67 1.47
C LEU A 66 5.98 -10.28 2.82
N LEU A 67 4.71 -10.18 3.21
CA LEU A 67 4.20 -10.57 4.52
C LEU A 67 4.55 -12.02 4.90
N ILE A 68 4.44 -12.95 3.96
CA ILE A 68 4.75 -14.37 4.24
C ILE A 68 6.25 -14.58 4.50
N PHE A 69 7.12 -13.88 3.77
CA PHE A 69 8.56 -13.92 4.01
C PHE A 69 8.90 -13.25 5.33
N TYR A 70 8.22 -12.17 5.69
CA TYR A 70 8.42 -11.49 6.95
C TYR A 70 8.03 -12.38 8.15
N LEU A 71 6.90 -13.09 8.06
CA LEU A 71 6.47 -14.04 9.10
C LEU A 71 7.44 -15.22 9.27
N THR A 72 7.95 -15.77 8.16
CA THR A 72 8.81 -16.97 8.19
C THR A 72 10.28 -16.66 8.45
N GLN A 73 10.82 -15.58 7.87
CA GLN A 73 12.25 -15.27 7.92
C GLN A 73 12.61 -14.29 9.04
N HIS A 74 11.76 -13.30 9.33
CA HIS A 74 12.05 -12.30 10.37
C HIS A 74 11.46 -12.71 11.73
N TRP A 75 10.19 -13.10 11.75
CA TRP A 75 9.52 -13.53 13.00
C TRP A 75 9.73 -15.00 13.35
N LEU A 76 10.31 -15.79 12.44
CA LEU A 76 10.63 -17.21 12.66
C LEU A 76 9.38 -18.04 13.03
N PHE A 77 8.22 -17.71 12.46
CA PHE A 77 7.04 -18.57 12.57
C PHE A 77 7.19 -19.76 11.62
N ASN A 78 6.65 -20.92 12.02
CA ASN A 78 6.55 -22.06 11.12
C ASN A 78 5.53 -21.79 9.99
N ASP A 79 5.60 -22.58 8.93
CA ASP A 79 4.76 -22.39 7.74
C ASP A 79 3.27 -22.49 8.04
N SER A 80 2.87 -23.42 8.92
CA SER A 80 1.46 -23.60 9.29
C SER A 80 0.88 -22.35 9.94
N LYS A 81 1.58 -21.79 10.93
CA LYS A 81 1.18 -20.57 11.64
C LYS A 81 1.24 -19.35 10.72
N SER A 82 2.28 -19.23 9.90
CA SER A 82 2.43 -18.13 8.94
C SER A 82 1.30 -18.09 7.91
N ASN A 83 0.95 -19.25 7.35
CA ASN A 83 -0.18 -19.38 6.42
C ASN A 83 -1.52 -19.08 7.09
N LEU A 84 -1.71 -19.50 8.35
CA LEU A 84 -2.91 -19.18 9.12
C LEU A 84 -3.06 -17.67 9.32
N ILE A 85 -1.99 -16.98 9.74
CA ILE A 85 -1.98 -15.52 9.93
C ILE A 85 -2.28 -14.81 8.61
N TYR A 86 -1.58 -15.20 7.54
CA TYR A 86 -1.76 -14.62 6.21
C TYR A 86 -3.20 -14.80 5.69
N GLY A 87 -3.77 -15.99 5.85
CA GLY A 87 -5.14 -16.30 5.47
C GLY A 87 -6.17 -15.54 6.30
N ALA A 88 -5.96 -15.45 7.62
CA ALA A 88 -6.83 -14.71 8.52
C ALA A 88 -6.81 -13.21 8.19
N TYR A 89 -5.63 -12.62 8.02
CA TYR A 89 -5.47 -11.23 7.60
C TYR A 89 -6.19 -10.96 6.27
N THR A 90 -5.93 -11.78 5.25
CA THR A 90 -6.58 -11.64 3.93
C THR A 90 -8.10 -11.73 4.05
N SER A 91 -8.62 -12.68 4.84
CA SER A 91 -10.06 -12.87 5.04
C SER A 91 -10.70 -11.64 5.69
N LEU A 92 -10.06 -11.08 6.72
CA LEU A 92 -10.54 -9.86 7.38
C LEU A 92 -10.56 -8.67 6.43
N VAL A 93 -9.53 -8.50 5.59
CA VAL A 93 -9.50 -7.44 4.58
C VAL A 93 -10.66 -7.55 3.58
N TYR A 94 -11.17 -8.76 3.29
CA TYR A 94 -12.37 -8.93 2.46
C TYR A 94 -13.70 -8.72 3.20
N ILE A 95 -13.73 -8.93 4.52
CA ILE A 95 -14.94 -8.76 5.34
C ILE A 95 -15.13 -7.30 5.76
N THR A 96 -14.06 -6.63 6.18
CA THR A 96 -14.09 -5.25 6.67
C THR A 96 -14.75 -4.25 5.73
N PRO A 97 -14.61 -4.32 4.38
CA PRO A 97 -15.31 -3.43 3.46
C PRO A 97 -16.83 -3.49 3.57
N VAL A 98 -17.41 -4.65 3.93
CA VAL A 98 -18.86 -4.77 4.16
C VAL A 98 -19.29 -3.90 5.34
N LEU A 99 -18.52 -3.94 6.43
CA LEU A 99 -18.75 -3.11 7.61
C LEU A 99 -18.47 -1.63 7.33
N GLY A 100 -17.39 -1.35 6.59
CA GLY A 100 -17.01 0.00 6.17
C GLY A 100 -18.07 0.66 5.26
N GLY A 101 -18.61 -0.10 4.30
CA GLY A 101 -19.67 0.36 3.41
C GLY A 101 -20.95 0.68 4.17
N TYR A 102 -21.38 -0.22 5.06
CA TYR A 102 -22.52 0.04 5.95
C TYR A 102 -22.33 1.30 6.79
N LEU A 103 -21.14 1.50 7.37
CA LEU A 103 -20.83 2.69 8.17
C LEU A 103 -20.78 3.97 7.32
N ALA A 104 -20.25 3.86 6.10
CA ALA A 104 -20.21 4.96 5.13
C ALA A 104 -21.62 5.40 4.70
N ASP A 105 -22.52 4.45 4.44
CA ASP A 105 -23.88 4.75 3.99
C ASP A 105 -24.75 5.37 5.07
N ARG A 106 -24.58 4.95 6.33
CA ARG A 106 -25.48 5.37 7.41
C ARG A 106 -24.97 6.53 8.25
N TYR A 107 -23.65 6.67 8.44
CA TYR A 107 -23.11 7.55 9.47
C TYR A 107 -22.06 8.54 8.96
N LEU A 108 -21.10 8.07 8.17
CA LEU A 108 -19.91 8.87 7.84
C LEU A 108 -20.01 9.62 6.51
N GLY A 109 -20.70 9.05 5.54
CA GLY A 109 -20.60 9.42 4.14
C GLY A 109 -19.32 8.89 3.48
N GLN A 110 -19.41 8.61 2.18
CA GLN A 110 -18.36 7.94 1.39
C GLN A 110 -17.00 8.66 1.46
N ARG A 111 -16.97 9.98 1.30
CA ARG A 111 -15.72 10.76 1.30
C ARG A 111 -14.96 10.65 2.62
N LYS A 112 -15.65 10.71 3.76
CA LYS A 112 -14.98 10.62 5.08
C LYS A 112 -14.55 9.19 5.36
N ALA A 113 -15.35 8.20 4.97
CA ALA A 113 -15.00 6.79 5.10
C ALA A 113 -13.71 6.45 4.33
N VAL A 114 -13.58 6.91 3.08
CA VAL A 114 -12.36 6.72 2.27
C VAL A 114 -11.14 7.39 2.92
N LEU A 115 -11.28 8.64 3.39
CA LEU A 115 -10.17 9.34 4.06
C LEU A 115 -9.74 8.64 5.36
N PHE A 116 -10.70 8.17 6.15
CA PHE A 116 -10.42 7.43 7.38
C PHE A 116 -9.72 6.10 7.09
N GLY A 117 -10.20 5.34 6.11
CA GLY A 117 -9.55 4.10 5.66
C GLY A 117 -8.13 4.34 5.16
N GLY A 118 -7.91 5.39 4.37
CA GLY A 118 -6.58 5.76 3.90
C GLY A 118 -5.62 6.14 5.04
N LEU A 119 -6.11 6.86 6.05
CA LEU A 119 -5.31 7.20 7.24
C LEU A 119 -4.95 5.95 8.06
N LEU A 120 -5.90 5.04 8.28
CA LEU A 120 -5.63 3.77 8.97
C LEU A 120 -4.61 2.93 8.19
N LEU A 121 -4.73 2.85 6.87
CA LEU A 121 -3.77 2.16 6.02
C LEU A 121 -2.36 2.76 6.15
N ALA A 122 -2.25 4.08 6.14
CA ALA A 122 -0.97 4.76 6.31
C ALA A 122 -0.35 4.51 7.70
N ILE A 123 -1.17 4.51 8.76
CA ILE A 123 -0.72 4.18 10.12
C ILE A 123 -0.24 2.73 10.17
N GLY A 124 -1.00 1.77 9.67
CA GLY A 124 -0.61 0.35 9.64
C GLY A 124 0.72 0.13 8.89
N HIS A 125 0.89 0.73 7.71
CA HIS A 125 2.16 0.64 6.98
C HIS A 125 3.31 1.33 7.72
N SER A 126 3.05 2.46 8.41
CA SER A 126 4.07 3.14 9.21
C SER A 126 4.51 2.30 10.41
N LEU A 127 3.58 1.58 11.05
CA LEU A 127 3.89 0.66 12.14
C LEU A 127 4.70 -0.54 11.64
N MET A 128 4.43 -1.04 10.43
CA MET A 128 5.24 -2.12 9.82
C MET A 128 6.69 -1.72 9.53
N ALA A 129 7.00 -0.42 9.43
CA ALA A 129 8.38 0.05 9.29
C ALA A 129 9.22 -0.15 10.56
N VAL A 130 8.58 -0.47 11.70
CA VAL A 130 9.26 -0.78 12.96
C VAL A 130 9.48 -2.28 13.05
N GLU A 131 10.67 -2.74 12.65
CA GLU A 131 10.97 -4.18 12.50
C GLU A 131 11.59 -4.86 13.73
N GLY A 132 12.37 -4.14 14.53
CA GLY A 132 13.10 -4.73 15.67
C GLY A 132 14.27 -5.63 15.26
N VAL A 133 14.70 -6.50 16.16
CA VAL A 133 15.80 -7.48 15.94
C VAL A 133 15.31 -8.83 15.44
N GLY A 134 13.99 -9.05 15.40
CA GLY A 134 13.36 -10.26 14.90
C GLY A 134 13.29 -11.38 15.93
N GLY A 135 12.57 -12.45 15.56
CA GLY A 135 12.24 -13.56 16.45
C GLY A 135 11.11 -13.25 17.43
N GLN A 136 10.47 -14.31 17.93
CA GLN A 136 9.21 -14.21 18.67
C GLN A 136 9.34 -13.65 20.10
N SER A 137 10.56 -13.54 20.62
CA SER A 137 10.84 -12.95 21.93
C SER A 137 10.96 -11.42 21.91
N ASP A 138 11.08 -10.83 20.72
CA ASP A 138 11.23 -9.39 20.57
C ASP A 138 9.89 -8.68 20.85
N PRO A 139 9.83 -7.71 21.79
CA PRO A 139 8.62 -6.94 22.09
C PRO A 139 8.03 -6.17 20.90
N THR A 140 8.84 -5.85 19.89
CA THR A 140 8.39 -5.16 18.66
C THR A 140 7.40 -5.98 17.85
N ILE A 141 7.29 -7.30 18.10
CA ILE A 141 6.23 -8.12 17.51
C ILE A 141 4.82 -7.61 17.83
N ASN A 142 4.65 -6.93 18.97
CA ASN A 142 3.38 -6.30 19.33
C ASN A 142 3.05 -5.11 18.42
N VAL A 143 4.08 -4.38 17.96
CA VAL A 143 3.93 -3.30 16.98
C VAL A 143 3.51 -3.88 15.64
N PHE A 144 4.11 -5.01 15.24
CA PHE A 144 3.70 -5.74 14.05
C PHE A 144 2.23 -6.20 14.13
N TRP A 145 1.78 -6.72 15.27
CA TRP A 145 0.37 -7.09 15.45
C TRP A 145 -0.57 -5.89 15.37
N ALA A 146 -0.20 -4.77 15.99
CA ALA A 146 -0.95 -3.52 15.88
C ALA A 146 -1.01 -3.00 14.43
N ALA A 147 0.03 -3.27 13.64
CA ALA A 147 0.09 -2.89 12.24
C ALA A 147 -0.84 -3.71 11.33
N LEU A 148 -1.15 -4.96 11.72
CA LEU A 148 -2.06 -5.85 10.99
C LEU A 148 -3.53 -5.73 11.43
N ALA A 149 -3.81 -5.05 12.54
CA ALA A 149 -5.14 -4.87 13.12
C ALA A 149 -5.95 -3.79 12.39
#